data_AF-A0A821T6I3-F1
#
_entry.id   AF-A0A821T6I3-F1
#
_cell.length_a   1.000
_cell.length_b   1.000
_cell.length_c   1.000
_cell.angle_alpha   90.00
_cell.angle_beta   90.00
_cell.angle_gamma   90.00
#
_symmetry.space_group_name_H-M   'P 1'
#
loop_
_entity.id
_entity.type
_entity.pdbx_description
1 polymer ?
#
loop_
_entity_poly.entity_id
_entity_poly.type
_entity_poly.pdbx_seq_one_letter_code
_entity_poly.pdbx_strand_id
1 'polypeptide(L)'
;EKCSPGDRDDNLWVTINGYKPPETQIEWEEMCFLDRTFHGYYTWPKMIKYPMNKRIRYTENNMSEQIAIIHDRFIDKNFIIQLTKLISLNENTDGINYDYIRF
;
A
#
# COMPACT_ATOMS: atom_id res chain seq x y z
N GLU A 1 22.07 23.25 -9.48
CA GLU A 1 21.90 22.12 -10.42
C GLU A 1 20.87 22.51 -11.47
N LYS A 2 21.08 22.15 -12.74
CA LYS A 2 20.16 22.48 -13.83
C LYS A 2 19.04 21.42 -13.84
N CYS A 3 17.80 21.84 -13.58
CA CYS A 3 16.63 20.97 -13.60
C CYS A 3 16.26 20.64 -15.05
N SER A 4 16.25 19.36 -15.41
CA SER A 4 15.80 18.86 -16.71
C SER A 4 14.58 17.94 -16.49
N PRO A 5 13.35 18.47 -16.59
CA PRO A 5 12.15 17.66 -16.37
C PRO A 5 11.95 16.62 -17.47
N GLY A 6 11.26 15.53 -17.13
CA GLY A 6 10.90 14.46 -18.06
C GLY A 6 11.59 13.14 -17.78
N ASP A 7 11.54 12.25 -18.77
CA ASP A 7 12.19 10.94 -18.71
C ASP A 7 13.70 11.10 -18.87
N ARG A 8 14.44 10.52 -17.93
CA ARG A 8 15.90 10.61 -17.82
C ARG A 8 16.45 9.27 -17.39
N ASP A 9 17.68 8.96 -17.78
CA ASP A 9 18.30 7.67 -17.48
C ASP A 9 18.25 7.29 -15.99
N ASP A 10 18.33 8.27 -15.09
CA ASP A 10 18.26 8.08 -13.64
C ASP A 10 16.86 7.80 -13.09
N ASN A 11 15.79 8.17 -13.80
CA ASN A 11 14.40 7.95 -13.40
C ASN A 11 13.64 6.94 -14.27
N LEU A 12 14.25 6.38 -15.32
CA LEU A 12 13.58 5.41 -16.20
C LEU A 12 12.97 4.22 -15.43
N TRP A 13 13.63 3.77 -14.37
CA TRP A 13 13.16 2.64 -13.55
C TRP A 13 11.82 2.88 -12.83
N VAL A 14 11.39 4.14 -12.66
CA VAL A 14 10.07 4.50 -12.09
C VAL A 14 9.01 4.77 -13.16
N THR A 15 9.41 4.85 -14.43
CA THR A 15 8.49 5.05 -15.54
C THR A 15 7.86 3.72 -15.97
N ILE A 16 6.68 3.77 -16.57
CA ILE A 16 5.96 2.57 -17.04
C ILE A 16 6.82 1.75 -18.02
N ASN A 17 7.60 2.41 -18.88
CA ASN A 17 8.40 1.74 -19.92
C ASN A 17 9.70 1.11 -19.38
N GLY A 18 10.29 1.70 -18.34
CA GLY A 18 11.54 1.21 -17.74
C GLY A 18 11.33 0.34 -16.50
N TYR A 19 10.12 0.31 -15.95
CA TYR A 19 9.76 -0.50 -14.80
C TYR A 19 9.84 -2.00 -15.13
N LYS A 20 10.52 -2.74 -14.25
CA LYS A 20 10.58 -4.19 -14.29
C LYS A 20 9.98 -4.71 -12.99
N PRO A 21 8.78 -5.32 -13.02
CA PRO A 21 8.19 -5.87 -11.81
C PRO A 21 9.08 -6.98 -11.24
N PRO A 22 9.10 -7.16 -9.92
CA PRO A 22 9.80 -8.27 -9.30
C PRO A 22 9.06 -9.57 -9.62
N GLU A 23 9.79 -10.63 -9.94
CA GLU A 23 9.23 -11.94 -10.28
C GLU A 23 9.29 -12.91 -9.09
N THR A 24 10.15 -12.61 -8.11
CA THR A 24 10.32 -13.41 -6.89
C THR A 24 9.99 -12.63 -5.62
N GLN A 25 9.73 -13.37 -4.53
CA GLN A 25 9.49 -12.77 -3.21
C GLN A 25 10.70 -11.96 -2.71
N ILE A 26 11.92 -12.42 -3.00
CA ILE A 26 13.16 -11.74 -2.60
C ILE A 26 13.28 -10.42 -3.35
N GLU A 27 13.09 -10.43 -4.67
CA GLU A 27 13.09 -9.21 -5.48
C GLU A 27 12.00 -8.24 -5.00
N TRP A 28 10.80 -8.72 -4.65
CA TRP A 28 9.74 -7.88 -4.11
C TRP A 28 10.17 -7.20 -2.80
N GLU A 29 10.77 -7.95 -1.88
CA GLU A 29 11.21 -7.45 -0.57
C GLU A 29 12.34 -6.43 -0.67
N GLU A 30 13.22 -6.56 -1.67
CA GLU A 30 14.37 -5.68 -1.90
C GLU A 30 14.05 -4.50 -2.82
N MET A 31 12.97 -4.57 -3.61
CA MET A 31 12.59 -3.52 -4.54
C MET A 31 12.18 -2.22 -3.83
N CYS A 32 12.46 -1.09 -4.46
CA CYS A 32 11.96 0.21 -4.03
C CYS A 32 10.67 0.56 -4.79
N PHE A 33 9.56 0.72 -4.07
CA PHE A 33 8.34 1.29 -4.65
C PHE A 33 8.18 2.75 -4.20
N LEU A 34 7.97 3.64 -5.17
CA LEU A 34 7.68 5.05 -4.90
C LEU A 34 6.17 5.29 -4.97
N ASP A 35 5.56 5.60 -3.82
CA ASP A 35 4.11 5.89 -3.75
C ASP A 35 3.73 7.21 -4.43
N ARG A 36 4.70 8.14 -4.55
CA ARG A 36 4.45 9.46 -5.12
C ARG A 36 4.93 9.51 -6.56
N THR A 37 3.99 9.77 -7.45
CA THR A 37 4.19 9.82 -8.91
C THR A 37 5.08 10.97 -9.38
N PHE A 38 5.30 12.01 -8.56
CA PHE A 38 6.07 13.20 -8.94
C PHE A 38 7.56 13.11 -8.59
N HIS A 39 8.00 12.13 -7.79
CA HIS A 39 9.41 12.01 -7.44
C HIS A 39 10.26 11.70 -8.68
N GLY A 40 11.36 12.45 -8.84
CA GLY A 40 12.26 12.26 -9.95
C GLY A 40 11.75 12.82 -11.28
N TYR A 41 10.54 13.39 -11.39
CA TYR A 41 10.12 14.00 -12.66
C TYR A 41 10.88 15.30 -12.97
N TYR A 42 10.87 16.27 -12.06
CA TYR A 42 11.65 17.51 -12.19
C TYR A 42 13.08 17.31 -11.68
N THR A 43 13.21 16.90 -10.42
CA THR A 43 14.45 16.61 -9.73
C THR A 43 14.20 15.58 -8.63
N TRP A 44 15.23 14.84 -8.23
CA TRP A 44 15.15 14.01 -7.03
C TRP A 44 15.21 14.87 -5.76
N PRO A 45 14.45 14.52 -4.70
CA PRO A 45 14.65 15.14 -3.41
C PRO A 45 15.98 14.66 -2.80
N LYS A 46 16.55 15.44 -1.89
CA LYS A 46 17.82 15.08 -1.21
C LYS A 46 17.76 13.76 -0.45
N MET A 47 16.56 13.40 0.02
CA MET A 47 16.31 12.16 0.75
C MET A 47 14.91 11.67 0.38
N ILE A 48 14.80 10.38 0.09
CA ILE A 48 13.53 9.70 -0.14
C ILE A 48 13.33 8.71 1.00
N LYS A 49 12.16 8.76 1.63
CA LYS A 49 11.69 7.71 2.53
C LYS A 49 10.67 6.88 1.76
N TYR A 50 10.91 5.58 1.69
CA TYR A 50 9.98 4.62 1.10
C TYR A 50 9.76 3.47 2.10
N PRO A 51 8.56 2.87 2.13
CA PRO A 51 8.30 1.73 2.97
C PRO A 51 9.10 0.52 2.49
N MET A 52 9.63 -0.25 3.43
CA MET A 52 10.28 -1.52 3.12
C MET A 52 9.20 -2.56 2.81
N ASN A 53 9.37 -3.32 1.73
CA ASN A 53 8.40 -4.34 1.31
C ASN A 53 8.44 -5.62 2.15
N LYS A 54 9.31 -5.65 3.16
CA LYS A 54 9.41 -6.72 4.13
C LYS A 54 8.38 -6.53 5.23
N ARG A 55 7.21 -7.14 5.05
CA ARG A 55 6.17 -7.15 6.08
C ARG A 55 6.45 -8.24 7.10
N ILE A 56 6.41 -7.90 8.39
CA ILE A 56 6.38 -8.89 9.46
C ILE A 56 5.07 -9.65 9.35
N ARG A 57 5.15 -10.97 9.16
CA ARG A 57 3.96 -11.82 9.21
C ARG A 57 3.66 -12.13 10.66
N TYR A 58 2.46 -11.76 11.11
CA TYR A 58 2.03 -12.12 12.45
C TYR A 58 1.80 -13.63 12.53
N THR A 59 2.31 -14.23 13.58
CA THR A 59 2.11 -15.62 14.02
C THR A 59 1.64 -15.58 15.46
N GLU A 60 1.09 -16.68 15.96
CA GLU A 60 0.65 -16.80 17.37
C GLU A 60 1.76 -16.40 18.36
N ASN A 61 3.02 -16.57 17.97
CA ASN A 61 4.18 -16.32 18.83
C ASN A 61 4.69 -14.86 18.82
N ASN A 62 4.30 -14.04 17.84
CA ASN A 62 4.82 -12.67 17.69
C ASN A 62 3.73 -11.58 17.73
N MET A 63 2.48 -11.99 17.93
CA MET A 63 1.33 -11.11 17.97
C MET A 63 1.18 -10.50 19.36
N SER A 64 0.98 -9.18 19.45
CA SER A 64 0.62 -8.56 20.73
C SER A 64 -0.81 -8.93 21.13
N GLU A 65 -1.13 -8.83 22.41
CA GLU A 65 -2.48 -9.11 22.93
C GLU A 65 -3.56 -8.30 22.20
N GLN A 66 -3.29 -7.02 21.88
CA GLN A 66 -4.26 -6.20 21.15
C GLN A 66 -4.52 -6.71 19.72
N ILE A 67 -3.46 -7.17 19.04
CA ILE A 67 -3.59 -7.69 17.69
C ILE A 67 -4.27 -9.07 17.72
N ALA A 68 -4.04 -9.88 18.75
CA ALA A 68 -4.71 -11.18 18.93
C ALA A 68 -6.22 -11.03 19.03
N ILE A 69 -6.72 -10.06 19.80
CA ILE A 69 -8.16 -9.80 19.92
C ILE A 69 -8.78 -9.46 18.56
N ILE A 70 -8.10 -8.62 17.77
CA ILE A 70 -8.56 -8.25 16.42
C ILE A 70 -8.51 -9.48 15.51
N HIS A 71 -7.39 -10.21 15.51
CA HIS A 71 -7.20 -11.41 14.72
C HIS A 71 -8.29 -12.45 14.95
N ASP A 72 -8.54 -12.81 16.22
CA ASP A 72 -9.54 -13.82 16.59
C ASP A 72 -10.94 -13.41 16.14
N ARG A 73 -11.26 -12.12 16.25
CA ARG A 73 -12.55 -11.58 15.82
C ARG A 73 -12.71 -11.62 14.30
N PHE A 74 -11.66 -11.30 13.54
CA PHE A 74 -11.69 -11.27 12.07
C PHE A 74 -11.54 -12.66 11.43
N ILE A 75 -11.09 -13.67 12.19
CA ILE A 75 -11.14 -15.08 11.78
C ILE A 75 -12.57 -15.64 11.85
N ASP A 76 -13.40 -15.15 12.77
CA ASP A 76 -14.80 -15.58 12.87
C ASP A 76 -15.60 -15.16 11.63
N LYS A 77 -16.01 -16.15 10.84
CA LYS A 77 -16.82 -15.97 9.63
C LYS A 77 -18.14 -15.25 9.93
N ASN A 78 -18.76 -15.53 11.07
CA ASN A 78 -20.05 -14.91 11.43
C ASN A 78 -19.88 -13.41 11.65
N PHE A 79 -18.82 -13.01 12.34
CA PHE A 79 -18.47 -11.61 12.51
C PHE A 79 -18.23 -10.91 11.17
N ILE A 80 -17.42 -11.50 10.28
CA ILE A 80 -17.15 -10.91 8.95
C ILE A 80 -18.42 -10.76 8.12
N ILE A 81 -19.32 -11.74 8.14
CA ILE A 81 -20.60 -11.66 7.41
C ILE A 81 -21.46 -10.52 7.97
N GLN A 82 -21.57 -10.38 9.29
CA GLN A 82 -22.34 -9.31 9.91
C GLN A 82 -21.73 -7.94 9.64
N LEU A 83 -20.40 -7.82 9.78
CA LEU A 83 -19.67 -6.59 9.49
C LEU A 83 -19.83 -6.16 8.03
N THR A 84 -19.72 -7.10 7.10
CA THR A 84 -19.90 -6.82 5.66
C THR A 84 -21.31 -6.31 5.39
N LYS A 85 -22.34 -6.95 5.95
CA LYS A 85 -23.74 -6.49 5.82
C LYS A 85 -23.92 -5.08 6.37
N LEU A 86 -23.34 -4.78 7.52
CA LEU A 86 -23.37 -3.45 8.13
C LEU A 86 -22.65 -2.40 7.27
N ILE A 87 -21.51 -2.73 6.67
CA ILE A 87 -20.79 -1.82 5.79
C ILE A 87 -21.56 -1.58 4.48
N SER A 88 -22.23 -2.62 3.97
CA SER A 88 -23.06 -2.52 2.76
C SER A 88 -24.40 -1.82 2.97
N LEU A 89 -24.85 -1.65 4.21
CA LEU A 89 -26.01 -0.84 4.54
C LEU A 89 -25.63 0.64 4.40
N ASN A 90 -26.01 1.24 3.26
CA ASN A 90 -25.88 2.68 3.05
C ASN A 90 -27.00 3.42 3.79
N GLU A 91 -26.65 4.43 4.59
CA GLU A 91 -27.64 5.32 5.22
C GLU A 91 -28.16 6.40 4.25
N ASN A 92 -27.50 6.62 3.10
CA ASN A 92 -27.84 7.69 2.17
C ASN A 92 -28.41 7.14 0.86
N THR A 93 -29.63 7.58 0.52
CA THR A 93 -30.35 7.30 -0.72
C THR A 93 -29.70 7.89 -1.98
N ASP A 94 -28.72 8.77 -1.82
CA ASP A 94 -28.08 9.53 -2.91
C ASP A 94 -26.76 8.89 -3.35
N GLY A 95 -26.87 7.68 -3.91
CA GLY A 95 -25.77 7.00 -4.59
C GLY A 95 -24.68 6.42 -3.68
N ILE A 96 -23.97 5.42 -4.20
CA ILE A 96 -22.85 4.79 -3.51
C ILE A 96 -21.60 5.61 -3.85
N ASN A 97 -21.11 6.41 -2.88
CA ASN A 97 -19.84 7.12 -3.00
C ASN A 97 -18.75 6.36 -2.23
N TYR A 98 -17.52 6.40 -2.73
CA TYR A 98 -16.37 5.87 -1.99
C TYR A 98 -16.10 6.74 -0.76
N ASP A 99 -16.25 6.14 0.42
CA ASP A 99 -15.99 6.79 1.70
C ASP A 99 -14.51 6.63 2.08
N TYR A 100 -13.70 7.63 1.75
CA TYR A 100 -12.27 7.69 2.08
C TYR A 100 -11.98 7.85 3.58
N ILE A 101 -13.00 8.14 4.40
CA ILE A 101 -12.85 8.18 5.86
C ILE A 101 -12.98 6.76 6.41
N ARG A 102 -13.82 5.93 5.77
CA ARG A 102 -14.06 4.54 6.16
C ARG A 102 -13.02 3.55 5.60
N PHE A 103 -12.34 3.90 4.50
CA PHE A 103 -11.35 3.07 3.79
C PHE A 103 -10.06 3.82 3.50
#